data_AF-A0A7Y5GD36-F1
#
_entry.id   AF-A0A7Y5GD36-F1
#
_cell.length_a   1.000
_cell.length_b   1.000
_cell.length_c   1.000
_cell.angle_alpha   90.00
_cell.angle_beta   90.00
_cell.angle_gamma   90.00
#
_symmetry.space_group_name_H-M   'P 1'
#
loop_
_entity.id
_entity.type
_entity.pdbx_description
1 polymer ?
#
loop_
_entity_poly.entity_id
_entity_poly.type
_entity_poly.pdbx_seq_one_letter_code
_entity_poly.pdbx_strand_id
1 'polypeptide(L)' 'MAIRFDQLIRPSMVIRDVKVQYPQTVEVFENLRFRDSCDDCSIEVVARKHGLDSHLIIDALNEAAFGVK' A
#
# COMPACT_ATOMS: atom_id res chain seq x y z
N MET A 1 23.77 9.41 5.02
CA MET A 1 22.34 9.05 5.02
C MET A 1 22.01 8.39 3.70
N ALA A 2 22.04 7.06 3.62
CA ALA A 2 21.57 6.35 2.45
C ALA A 2 20.05 6.24 2.57
N ILE A 3 19.29 6.97 1.76
CA ILE A 3 17.86 6.72 1.60
C ILE A 3 17.77 5.31 1.01
N ARG A 4 17.30 4.33 1.78
CA ARG A 4 17.11 2.97 1.26
C ARG A 4 15.84 2.94 0.43
N PHE A 5 15.96 3.33 -0.84
CA PHE A 5 14.94 3.12 -1.88
C PHE A 5 14.53 1.65 -2.06
N ASP A 6 15.25 0.73 -1.42
CA ASP A 6 14.97 -0.70 -1.39
C ASP A 6 13.78 -1.07 -0.47
N GLN A 7 13.31 -0.17 0.40
CA GLN A 7 12.23 -0.48 1.37
C GLN A 7 10.87 0.12 1.05
N LEU A 8 10.75 0.93 -0.02
CA LEU A 8 9.47 1.55 -0.36
C LEU A 8 8.43 0.51 -0.79
N ILE A 9 7.18 0.75 -0.42
CA ILE A 9 6.04 -0.06 -0.84
C ILE A 9 5.87 0.12 -2.35
N ARG A 10 5.76 -1.00 -3.08
CA ARG A 10 5.62 -1.04 -4.54
C ARG A 10 4.21 -1.49 -4.94
N PRO A 11 3.68 -1.03 -6.09
CA PRO A 11 2.33 -1.39 -6.56
C PRO A 11 2.15 -2.89 -6.83
N SER A 12 3.25 -3.60 -7.12
CA SER A 12 3.25 -5.05 -7.33
C SER A 12 3.16 -5.87 -6.03
N MET A 13 3.37 -5.25 -4.86
CA MET A 13 3.32 -5.95 -3.57
C MET A 13 1.89 -6.37 -3.22
N VAL A 14 1.79 -7.51 -2.54
CA VAL A 14 0.52 -8.09 -2.08
C VAL A 14 0.08 -7.37 -0.81
N ILE A 15 -1.18 -6.98 -0.72
CA ILE A 15 -1.71 -6.20 0.41
C ILE A 15 -1.50 -6.93 1.73
N ARG A 16 -1.73 -8.26 1.79
CA ARG A 16 -1.47 -9.05 3.00
C ARG A 16 -0.03 -8.91 3.49
N ASP A 17 0.95 -9.02 2.59
CA ASP A 17 2.37 -8.93 2.94
C ASP A 17 2.71 -7.52 3.43
N VAL A 18 2.16 -6.49 2.77
CA VAL A 18 2.33 -5.09 3.18
C VAL A 18 1.72 -4.83 4.56
N LYS A 19 0.53 -5.34 4.87
CA LYS A 19 -0.09 -5.21 6.19
C LYS A 19 0.74 -5.91 7.28
N VAL A 20 1.35 -7.06 6.97
CA VAL A 20 2.21 -7.81 7.91
C VAL A 20 3.53 -7.08 8.15
N GLN A 21 4.16 -6.55 7.09
CA GLN A 21 5.44 -5.84 7.19
C GLN A 21 5.29 -4.42 7.74
N TYR A 22 4.19 -3.75 7.42
CA TYR A 22 3.91 -2.35 7.73
C TYR A 22 2.51 -2.20 8.33
N PRO A 23 2.28 -2.63 9.58
CA PRO A 23 0.96 -2.58 10.22
C PRO A 23 0.34 -1.18 10.29
N GLN A 24 1.16 -0.12 10.27
CA GLN A 24 0.69 1.27 10.18
C GLN A 24 -0.07 1.60 8.89
N THR A 25 0.10 0.80 7.83
CA THR A 25 -0.60 0.98 6.56
C THR A 25 -2.02 0.39 6.56
N VAL A 26 -2.38 -0.39 7.57
CA VAL A 26 -3.73 -1.00 7.70
C VAL A 26 -4.81 0.07 7.68
N GLU A 27 -4.60 1.18 8.40
CA GLU A 27 -5.57 2.28 8.45
C GLU A 27 -5.81 2.92 7.06
N VAL A 28 -4.77 2.99 6.22
CA VAL A 28 -4.89 3.49 4.84
C VAL A 28 -5.78 2.54 4.02
N PHE A 29 -5.57 1.23 4.13
CA PHE A 29 -6.39 0.25 3.44
C PHE A 29 -7.84 0.21 3.92
N GLU A 30 -8.08 0.41 5.22
CA GLU A 30 -9.43 0.49 5.78
C GLU A 30 -10.17 1.76 5.32
N ASN A 31 -9.48 2.90 5.28
CA ASN A 31 -10.04 4.16 4.76
C ASN A 31 -10.40 4.05 3.26
N LEU A 32 -9.62 3.31 2.48
CA LEU A 32 -9.90 3.01 1.07
C LEU A 32 -11.00 1.94 0.89
N ARG A 33 -11.54 1.39 1.99
CA ARG A 33 -12.52 0.29 2.00
C ARG A 33 -12.08 -0.92 1.19
N PHE A 34 -10.79 -1.25 1.21
CA PHE A 34 -10.31 -2.50 0.64
C PHE A 34 -10.76 -3.65 1.54
N ARG A 35 -11.79 -4.38 1.10
CA ARG A 35 -12.31 -5.54 1.83
C ARG A 35 -11.27 -6.66 1.88
N ASP A 36 -11.35 -7.48 2.93
CA ASP A 36 -10.52 -8.66 3.20
C ASP A 36 -10.36 -9.62 2.01
N SER A 37 -11.38 -9.70 1.15
CA SER A 37 -11.34 -10.53 -0.07
C SER A 37 -10.27 -10.12 -1.09
N CYS A 38 -9.63 -8.96 -0.93
CA CYS A 38 -8.57 -8.47 -1.79
C CYS A 38 -7.17 -8.53 -1.17
N ASP A 39 -7.01 -9.10 0.03
CA ASP A 39 -5.70 -9.20 0.69
C ASP A 39 -4.67 -10.03 -0.08
N ASP A 40 -5.12 -11.00 -0.87
CA ASP A 40 -4.27 -11.80 -1.78
C ASP A 40 -3.93 -11.08 -3.10
N CYS A 41 -4.50 -9.91 -3.35
CA CYS A 41 -4.22 -9.14 -4.57
C CYS A 41 -3.06 -8.16 -4.38
N SER A 42 -2.36 -7.85 -5.48
CA SER A 42 -1.43 -6.73 -5.52
C SER A 42 -2.16 -5.39 -5.41
N ILE A 43 -1.50 -4.38 -4.85
CA ILE A 43 -2.04 -3.02 -4.70
C ILE A 43 -2.53 -2.47 -6.06
N GLU A 44 -1.79 -2.66 -7.14
CA GLU A 44 -2.19 -2.23 -8.49
C GLU A 44 -3.52 -2.84 -8.95
N VAL A 45 -3.72 -4.14 -8.70
CA VAL A 45 -4.92 -4.86 -9.13
C VAL A 45 -6.14 -4.34 -8.39
N VAL A 46 -6.01 -4.08 -7.09
CA VAL A 46 -7.09 -3.55 -6.27
C VAL A 46 -7.37 -2.09 -6.63
N ALA A 47 -6.34 -1.27 -6.80
CA ALA A 47 -6.48 0.10 -7.26
C ALA A 47 -7.29 0.15 -8.57
N ARG A 48 -6.91 -0.66 -9.56
CA ARG A 48 -7.61 -0.75 -10.84
C ARG A 48 -9.04 -1.25 -10.71
N LYS A 49 -9.30 -2.24 -9.84
CA LYS A 49 -10.67 -2.74 -9.57
C LYS A 49 -11.57 -1.66 -8.96
N HIS A 50 -10.98 -0.78 -8.14
CA HIS A 50 -11.70 0.32 -7.49
C HIS A 50 -11.72 1.61 -8.33
N GLY A 51 -11.09 1.62 -9.51
CA GLY A 51 -10.96 2.83 -10.34
C GLY A 51 -10.09 3.92 -9.71
N LEU A 52 -9.20 3.54 -8.80
CA LEU A 52 -8.26 4.43 -8.11
C LEU A 52 -6.89 4.39 -8.78
N ASP A 53 -6.16 5.50 -8.65
CA ASP A 53 -4.79 5.59 -9.13
C ASP A 53 -3.84 4.88 -8.15
N SER A 54 -3.08 3.91 -8.66
CA SER A 54 -2.15 3.13 -7.85
C SER A 54 -1.01 3.99 -7.30
N HIS A 55 -0.60 5.06 -7.98
CA HIS A 55 0.45 5.95 -7.47
C HIS A 55 0.00 6.71 -6.23
N LEU A 56 -1.23 7.23 -6.22
CA LEU A 56 -1.78 7.93 -5.05
C LEU A 56 -1.90 7.02 -3.83
N ILE A 57 -2.27 5.75 -4.05
CA ILE A 57 -2.34 4.76 -2.96
C ILE A 57 -0.94 4.47 -2.44
N ILE A 58 0.03 4.25 -3.33
CA ILE A 58 1.42 3.97 -2.95
C ILE A 58 2.04 5.16 -2.22
N ASP A 59 1.73 6.39 -2.61
CA ASP A 59 2.17 7.59 -1.93
C ASP A 59 1.63 7.65 -0.50
N ALA A 60 0.32 7.48 -0.31
CA ALA A 60 -0.31 7.42 1.01
C ALA A 60 0.22 6.27 1.89
N LEU A 61 0.50 5.11 1.28
CA LEU A 61 1.08 3.97 1.99
C LEU A 61 2.52 4.24 2.41
N ASN A 62 3.34 4.86 1.56
CA ASN A 62 4.72 5.22 1.91
C ASN A 62 4.77 6.38 2.92
N GLU A 63 3.84 7.33 2.85
CA GLU A 63 3.67 8.38 3.86
C GLU A 63 3.31 7.76 5.21
N ALA A 64 2.33 6.85 5.25
CA ALA A 64 1.97 6.14 6.48
C ALA A 64 3.12 5.25 7.00
N ALA A 65 3.83 4.56 6.10
CA ALA A 65 4.87 3.60 6.49
C ALA A 65 6.18 4.25 6.92
N PHE A 66 6.59 5.34 6.27
CA PHE A 66 7.91 5.95 6.41
C PHE A 66 7.87 7.45 6.77
N GLY A 67 6.71 8.09 6.76
CA GLY A 67 6.59 9.55 6.95
C GLY A 67 7.18 10.36 5.79
N VAL A 68 7.31 9.76 4.61
CA VAL A 68 7.89 10.41 3.42
C VAL A 68 6.77 11.13 2.67
N LYS A 69 6.98 12.42 2.41
CA LYS A 69 6.06 13.34 1.71
C LYS A 69 6.73 13.90 0.46
#